data_AF-A0A919KJE7-F1
#
_entry.id   AF-A0A919KJE7-F1
#
_cell.length_a   1.000
_cell.length_b   1.000
_cell.length_c   1.000
_cell.angle_alpha   90.00
_cell.angle_beta   90.00
_cell.angle_gamma   90.00
#
_symmetry.space_group_name_H-M   'P 1'
#
loop_
_entity.id
_entity.type
_entity.pdbx_description
1 polymer ?
#
loop_
_entity_poly.entity_id
_entity_poly.type
_entity_poly.pdbx_seq_one_letter_code
_entity_poly.pdbx_strand_id
1 'polypeptide(L)'
;MILRVNIAGDEYRPTRPDDIVGLISEAFRSITPQEVSPGVHSAATQAWFTVSEPDARSPSAYLRVTADERSGYGALSWWSSVQTGGMYDFFWLSDNPDPACSGPELIADPGSGECYEPASALPLAQVRAAIEEYCASDTGERPTCIGWVTGEFDGARHDGPRFNQWLDAFPRESRRSPS
;
A
#
# COMPACT_ATOMS: atom_id res chain seq x y z
N MET A 1 5.90 -4.14 -19.96
CA MET A 1 4.76 -4.74 -19.24
C MET A 1 3.51 -3.89 -19.52
N ILE A 2 2.36 -4.15 -18.89
CA ILE A 2 1.17 -3.28 -18.97
C ILE A 2 0.89 -2.73 -17.58
N LEU A 3 0.83 -1.40 -17.47
CA LEU A 3 0.33 -0.69 -16.28
C LEU A 3 -1.20 -0.66 -16.30
N ARG A 4 -1.83 -1.06 -15.19
CA ARG A 4 -3.25 -0.85 -14.94
C ARG A 4 -3.42 -0.09 -13.63
N VAL A 5 -4.28 0.91 -13.65
CA VAL A 5 -4.58 1.74 -12.49
C VAL A 5 -6.05 1.54 -12.13
N ASN A 6 -6.35 1.14 -10.91
CA ASN A 6 -7.71 1.09 -10.39
C ASN A 6 -7.92 2.25 -9.40
N ILE A 7 -8.93 3.08 -9.64
CA ILE A 7 -9.27 4.23 -8.79
C ILE A 7 -10.74 4.12 -8.48
N ALA A 8 -11.10 4.01 -7.20
CA ALA A 8 -12.49 3.92 -6.75
C ALA A 8 -13.35 2.84 -7.46
N GLY A 9 -12.72 1.75 -7.90
CA GLY A 9 -13.37 0.64 -8.61
C GLY A 9 -13.28 0.71 -10.13
N ASP A 10 -12.93 1.87 -10.72
CA ASP A 10 -12.76 2.03 -12.16
C ASP A 10 -11.33 1.64 -12.60
N GLU A 11 -11.21 0.79 -13.62
CA GLU A 11 -9.92 0.37 -14.20
C GLU A 11 -9.52 1.24 -15.40
N TYR A 12 -8.30 1.76 -15.37
CA TYR A 12 -7.67 2.55 -16.42
C TYR A 12 -6.41 1.84 -16.94
N ARG A 13 -6.16 1.98 -18.24
CA ARG A 13 -5.00 1.42 -18.94
C ARG A 13 -4.27 2.55 -19.69
N PRO A 14 -3.44 3.34 -19.00
CA PRO A 14 -2.73 4.43 -19.64
C PRO A 14 -1.81 3.90 -20.75
N THR A 15 -1.78 4.60 -21.88
CA THR A 15 -0.92 4.24 -23.03
C THR A 15 0.17 5.28 -23.29
N ARG A 16 0.03 6.46 -22.66
CA ARG A 16 0.98 7.59 -22.78
C ARG A 16 1.40 8.09 -21.40
N PRO A 17 2.62 8.64 -21.27
CA PRO A 17 3.08 9.23 -20.00
C PRO A 17 2.16 10.33 -19.45
N ASP A 18 1.58 11.16 -20.32
CA ASP A 18 0.66 12.23 -19.89
C ASP A 18 -0.64 11.68 -19.26
N ASP A 19 -1.10 10.51 -19.72
CA ASP A 19 -2.27 9.83 -19.12
C ASP A 19 -1.96 9.42 -17.67
N ILE A 20 -0.72 8.99 -17.40
CA ILE A 20 -0.27 8.55 -16.08
C ILE A 20 -0.32 9.72 -15.09
N VAL A 21 0.23 10.87 -15.45
CA VAL A 21 0.22 12.07 -14.58
C VAL A 21 -1.22 12.51 -14.26
N GLY A 22 -2.11 12.42 -15.26
CA GLY A 22 -3.54 12.66 -15.10
C GLY A 22 -4.19 11.69 -14.11
N LEU A 23 -3.93 10.39 -14.26
CA LEU A 23 -4.46 9.33 -13.39
C LEU A 23 -3.93 9.41 -11.96
N ILE A 24 -2.66 9.75 -11.76
CA ILE A 24 -2.10 9.97 -10.41
C ILE A 24 -2.85 11.11 -9.75
N SER A 25 -3.04 12.23 -10.46
CA SER A 25 -3.78 13.38 -9.92
C SER A 25 -5.25 13.05 -9.65
N GLU A 26 -5.86 12.19 -10.47
CA GLU A 26 -7.21 11.69 -10.23
C GLU A 26 -7.28 10.78 -9.01
N ALA A 27 -6.28 9.92 -8.81
CA ALA A 27 -6.20 9.05 -7.64
C ALA A 27 -6.22 9.87 -6.35
N PHE A 28 -5.38 10.91 -6.23
CA PHE A 28 -5.37 11.77 -5.03
C PHE A 28 -6.70 12.48 -4.78
N ARG A 29 -7.42 12.92 -5.83
CA ARG A 29 -8.72 13.58 -5.69
C ARG A 29 -9.85 12.62 -5.32
N SER A 30 -9.84 11.44 -5.90
CA SER A 30 -10.95 10.48 -5.79
C SER A 30 -10.81 9.56 -4.57
N ILE A 31 -9.60 9.47 -4.00
CA ILE A 31 -9.35 8.80 -2.73
C ILE A 31 -9.75 9.73 -1.57
N THR A 32 -11.00 9.61 -1.13
CA THR A 32 -11.48 10.29 0.08
C THR A 32 -12.05 9.27 1.06
N PRO A 33 -11.56 9.24 2.32
CA PRO A 33 -12.18 8.48 3.41
C PRO A 33 -13.69 8.75 3.51
N GLN A 34 -14.49 7.75 3.17
CA GLN A 34 -15.93 7.77 3.40
C GLN A 34 -16.33 6.52 4.18
N GLU A 35 -16.81 6.72 5.40
CA GLU A 35 -17.46 5.68 6.18
C GLU A 35 -18.84 5.38 5.55
N VAL A 36 -19.05 4.12 5.18
CA VAL A 36 -20.29 3.65 4.52
C VAL A 36 -21.24 2.99 5.53
N SER A 37 -20.69 2.48 6.63
CA SER A 37 -21.37 1.93 7.79
C SER A 37 -20.43 1.99 8.99
N PRO A 38 -20.90 1.89 10.25
CA PRO A 38 -20.05 1.98 11.43
C PRO A 38 -18.83 1.04 11.35
N GLY A 39 -17.62 1.60 11.25
CA GLY A 39 -16.36 0.86 11.13
C GLY A 39 -16.08 0.22 9.77
N VAL A 40 -16.94 0.43 8.77
CA VAL A 40 -16.76 -0.03 7.39
C VAL A 40 -16.57 1.18 6.50
N HIS A 41 -15.42 1.22 5.85
CA HIS A 41 -15.05 2.32 4.98
C HIS A 41 -15.10 1.90 3.52
N SER A 42 -15.32 2.86 2.63
CA SER A 42 -15.40 2.61 1.19
C SER A 42 -14.07 2.13 0.63
N ALA A 43 -14.10 1.22 -0.35
CA ALA A 43 -12.92 0.91 -1.16
C ALA A 43 -12.45 2.10 -2.02
N ALA A 44 -13.30 3.13 -2.18
CA ALA A 44 -12.94 4.42 -2.78
C ALA A 44 -11.89 5.21 -1.98
N THR A 45 -11.37 4.64 -0.89
CA THR A 45 -10.26 5.19 -0.10
C THR A 45 -8.88 4.75 -0.60
N GLN A 46 -8.82 3.99 -1.70
CA GLN A 46 -7.57 3.42 -2.18
C GLN A 46 -7.50 3.45 -3.71
N ALA A 47 -6.28 3.64 -4.23
CA ALA A 47 -5.96 3.35 -5.62
C ALA A 47 -4.91 2.24 -5.73
N TRP A 48 -4.97 1.50 -6.82
CA TRP A 48 -4.12 0.33 -7.06
C TRP A 48 -3.41 0.50 -8.38
N PHE A 49 -2.08 0.51 -8.35
CA PHE A 49 -1.23 0.53 -9.53
C PHE A 49 -0.62 -0.85 -9.71
N THR A 50 -0.90 -1.48 -10.83
CA THR A 50 -0.49 -2.88 -11.08
C THR A 50 0.30 -2.96 -12.36
N VAL A 51 1.40 -3.70 -12.31
CA VAL A 51 2.22 -3.98 -13.48
C VAL A 51 2.16 -5.49 -13.73
N SER A 52 1.81 -5.85 -14.97
CA SER A 52 1.64 -7.24 -15.37
C SER A 52 2.06 -7.46 -16.82
N GLU A 53 2.53 -8.65 -17.15
CA GLU A 53 2.66 -9.04 -18.56
C GLU A 53 1.29 -8.97 -19.27
N PRO A 54 1.24 -8.69 -20.59
CA PRO A 54 -0.01 -8.56 -21.33
C PRO A 54 -0.97 -9.73 -21.16
N ASP A 55 -0.43 -10.94 -21.12
CA ASP A 55 -1.18 -12.20 -21.03
C ASP A 55 -1.20 -12.79 -19.61
N ALA A 56 -0.70 -12.06 -18.61
CA ALA A 56 -0.69 -12.55 -17.23
C ALA A 56 -2.11 -12.68 -16.68
N ARG A 57 -2.41 -13.86 -16.10
CA ARG A 57 -3.67 -14.09 -15.38
C ARG A 57 -3.77 -13.27 -14.09
N SER A 58 -2.64 -12.88 -13.52
CA SER A 58 -2.56 -12.09 -12.29
C SER A 58 -1.37 -11.15 -12.34
N PRO A 59 -1.49 -9.92 -11.80
CA PRO A 59 -0.36 -9.01 -11.70
C PRO A 59 0.82 -9.59 -10.92
N SER A 60 2.02 -9.24 -11.39
CA SER A 60 3.29 -9.64 -10.79
C SER A 60 3.60 -8.81 -9.55
N ALA A 61 3.19 -7.54 -9.57
CA ALA A 61 3.34 -6.64 -8.46
C ALA A 61 2.20 -5.62 -8.42
N TYR A 62 1.95 -5.14 -7.22
CA TYR A 62 0.87 -4.22 -6.92
C TYR A 62 1.38 -3.17 -5.95
N LEU A 63 1.03 -1.92 -6.23
CA LEU A 63 1.25 -0.79 -5.37
C LEU A 63 -0.12 -0.22 -5.01
N ARG A 64 -0.51 -0.33 -3.74
CA ARG A 64 -1.72 0.29 -3.19
C ARG A 64 -1.35 1.61 -2.54
N VAL A 65 -2.20 2.60 -2.77
CA VAL A 65 -2.05 3.97 -2.29
C VAL A 65 -3.30 4.32 -1.50
N THR A 66 -3.11 4.74 -0.26
CA THR A 66 -4.11 5.47 0.54
C THR A 66 -3.61 6.88 0.73
N ALA A 67 -4.45 7.88 0.53
CA ALA A 67 -4.10 9.28 0.70
C ALA A 67 -5.22 10.04 1.40
N ASP A 68 -4.84 11.11 2.08
CA ASP A 68 -5.79 12.11 2.58
C ASP A 68 -5.22 13.51 2.32
N GLU A 69 -5.79 14.17 1.31
CA GLU A 69 -5.40 15.53 0.92
C GLU A 69 -5.63 16.55 2.05
N ARG A 70 -6.57 16.31 2.98
CA ARG A 70 -6.82 17.23 4.09
C ARG A 70 -5.71 17.20 5.14
N SER A 71 -5.22 16.01 5.50
CA SER A 71 -4.10 15.90 6.43
C SER A 71 -2.75 16.20 5.77
N GLY A 72 -2.65 16.04 4.44
CA GLY A 72 -1.41 16.25 3.70
C GLY A 72 -0.51 15.01 3.68
N TYR A 73 -1.05 13.84 4.00
CA TYR A 73 -0.32 12.58 4.11
C TYR A 73 -0.97 11.43 3.33
N GLY A 74 -0.18 10.41 3.04
CA GLY A 74 -0.64 9.14 2.52
C GLY A 74 0.29 8.00 2.94
N ALA A 75 -0.10 6.77 2.62
CA ALA A 75 0.67 5.57 2.88
C ALA A 75 0.63 4.67 1.64
N LEU A 76 1.72 3.93 1.44
CA LEU A 76 1.83 2.97 0.37
C LEU A 76 2.00 1.58 0.94
N SER A 77 1.42 0.60 0.26
CA SER A 77 1.76 -0.80 0.47
C SER A 77 2.04 -1.47 -0.86
N TRP A 78 3.10 -2.26 -0.91
CA TRP A 78 3.50 -2.99 -2.09
C TRP A 78 3.47 -4.48 -1.81
N TRP A 79 3.00 -5.27 -2.77
CA TRP A 79 3.17 -6.72 -2.73
C TRP A 79 3.44 -7.30 -4.09
N SER A 80 4.18 -8.42 -4.10
CA SER A 80 4.43 -9.21 -5.29
C SER A 80 3.95 -10.63 -5.12
N SER A 81 3.37 -11.16 -6.21
CA SER A 81 3.02 -12.57 -6.32
C SER A 81 4.24 -13.45 -6.63
N VAL A 82 5.39 -12.85 -6.97
CA VAL A 82 6.64 -13.55 -7.24
C VAL A 82 7.47 -13.55 -5.96
N GLN A 83 7.59 -14.73 -5.34
CA GLN A 83 8.39 -14.93 -4.15
C GLN A 83 9.87 -14.75 -4.49
N THR A 84 10.45 -13.60 -4.16
CA THR A 84 11.86 -13.28 -4.42
C THR A 84 12.76 -13.50 -3.20
N GLY A 85 12.19 -13.88 -2.05
CA GLY A 85 12.94 -14.11 -0.82
C GLY A 85 12.20 -14.91 0.26
N GLY A 86 12.35 -14.50 1.52
CA GLY A 86 11.88 -15.23 2.71
C GLY A 86 10.35 -15.26 2.89
N MET A 87 9.89 -15.90 3.97
CA MET A 87 8.45 -16.07 4.30
C MET A 87 7.66 -14.75 4.46
N TYR A 88 8.35 -13.62 4.67
CA TYR A 88 7.75 -12.29 4.88
C TYR A 88 8.01 -11.32 3.72
N ASP A 89 8.60 -11.80 2.62
CA ASP A 89 9.11 -10.94 1.55
C ASP A 89 8.04 -10.57 0.49
N PHE A 90 6.78 -10.59 0.90
CA PHE A 90 5.65 -10.45 -0.01
C PHE A 90 4.92 -9.14 0.18
N PHE A 91 4.93 -8.56 1.37
CA PHE A 91 4.12 -7.39 1.70
C PHE A 91 4.95 -6.36 2.44
N TRP A 92 4.97 -5.17 1.87
CA TRP A 92 5.82 -4.07 2.31
C TRP A 92 4.99 -2.82 2.49
N LEU A 93 5.31 -2.04 3.51
CA LEU A 93 4.67 -0.77 3.85
C LEU A 93 5.68 0.36 3.69
N SER A 94 5.21 1.54 3.32
CA SER A 94 6.03 2.75 3.32
C SER A 94 6.65 2.96 4.70
N ASP A 95 7.89 3.45 4.72
CA ASP A 95 8.61 3.71 5.95
C ASP A 95 8.90 5.21 6.12
N ASN A 96 8.34 5.80 7.17
CA ASN A 96 8.61 7.16 7.62
C ASN A 96 9.45 7.11 8.91
N PRO A 97 10.76 7.43 8.83
CA PRO A 97 11.63 7.43 10.00
C PRO A 97 11.37 8.60 10.97
N ASP A 98 10.59 9.61 10.55
CA ASP A 98 10.23 10.78 11.36
C ASP A 98 8.69 10.97 11.38
N PRO A 99 7.95 10.07 12.04
CA PRO A 99 6.50 10.14 12.08
C PRO A 99 6.02 11.28 12.98
N ALA A 100 4.99 12.01 12.53
CA ALA A 100 4.29 12.95 13.38
C ALA A 100 3.69 12.21 14.61
N CYS A 101 3.81 12.80 15.80
CA CYS A 101 3.38 12.16 17.06
C CYS A 101 1.90 11.73 17.07
N SER A 102 1.05 12.43 16.32
CA SER A 102 -0.31 12.02 15.99
C SER A 102 -0.38 11.78 14.48
N GLY A 103 -0.22 10.52 14.07
CA GLY A 103 -0.32 10.16 12.66
C GLY A 103 -1.73 10.41 12.10
N PRO A 104 -1.85 10.70 10.79
CA PRO A 104 -3.14 10.76 10.11
C PRO A 104 -3.83 9.39 10.13
N GLU A 105 -5.16 9.39 10.18
CA GLU A 105 -5.97 8.17 10.10
C GLU A 105 -6.07 7.72 8.64
N LEU A 106 -5.07 6.92 8.21
CA LEU A 106 -5.00 6.38 6.85
C LEU A 106 -5.47 4.93 6.86
N ILE A 107 -6.55 4.64 6.15
CA ILE A 107 -7.17 3.31 6.10
C ILE A 107 -6.32 2.35 5.27
N ALA A 108 -5.88 1.27 5.91
CA ALA A 108 -5.14 0.18 5.29
C ALA A 108 -6.06 -0.92 4.78
N ASP A 109 -7.07 -1.31 5.56
CA ASP A 109 -8.08 -2.27 5.15
C ASP A 109 -9.50 -1.70 5.34
N PRO A 110 -10.18 -1.31 4.25
CA PRO A 110 -11.54 -0.76 4.33
C PRO A 110 -12.57 -1.74 4.91
N GLY A 111 -12.33 -3.05 4.81
CA GLY A 111 -13.25 -4.09 5.28
C GLY A 111 -13.25 -4.24 6.81
N SER A 112 -12.10 -4.04 7.45
CA SER A 112 -11.94 -4.10 8.91
C SER A 112 -11.89 -2.71 9.57
N GLY A 113 -11.65 -1.66 8.79
CA GLY A 113 -11.40 -0.31 9.30
C GLY A 113 -10.00 -0.11 9.87
N GLU A 114 -9.12 -1.11 9.74
CA GLU A 114 -7.75 -1.02 10.24
C GLU A 114 -6.97 0.06 9.49
N CYS A 115 -6.26 0.88 10.27
CA CYS A 115 -5.43 1.97 9.77
C CYS A 115 -3.95 1.62 9.81
N TYR A 116 -3.19 2.21 8.89
CA TYR A 116 -1.73 2.16 8.91
C TYR A 116 -1.18 2.73 10.22
N GLU A 117 -0.08 2.16 10.68
CA GLU A 117 0.68 2.76 11.77
C GLU A 117 1.24 4.14 11.36
N PRO A 118 1.37 5.12 12.29
CA PRO A 118 1.90 6.45 11.98
C PRO A 118 3.27 6.45 11.29
N ALA A 119 4.11 5.47 11.61
CA ALA A 119 5.42 5.26 10.98
C ALA A 119 5.33 4.87 9.49
N SER A 120 4.14 4.60 8.95
CA SER A 120 3.93 4.37 7.52
C SER A 120 3.37 5.59 6.78
N ALA A 121 2.98 6.65 7.49
CA ALA A 121 2.41 7.85 6.89
C ALA A 121 3.52 8.78 6.36
N LEU A 122 3.51 9.04 5.07
CA LEU A 122 4.45 9.94 4.37
C LEU A 122 3.72 11.21 3.89
N PRO A 123 4.41 12.36 3.82
CA PRO A 123 3.91 13.54 3.12
C PRO A 123 3.45 13.22 1.69
N LEU A 124 2.33 13.80 1.23
CA LEU A 124 1.77 13.52 -0.10
C LEU A 124 2.75 13.74 -1.25
N ALA A 125 3.67 14.69 -1.11
CA ALA A 125 4.71 14.93 -2.12
C ALA A 125 5.61 13.69 -2.31
N GLN A 126 5.97 12.99 -1.23
CA GLN A 126 6.75 11.76 -1.29
C GLN A 126 5.91 10.60 -1.83
N VAL A 127 4.64 10.51 -1.44
CA VAL A 127 3.71 9.50 -1.97
C VAL A 127 3.56 9.64 -3.49
N ARG A 128 3.36 10.87 -3.97
CA ARG A 128 3.28 11.16 -5.40
C ARG A 128 4.58 10.78 -6.12
N ALA A 129 5.73 11.18 -5.60
CA ALA A 129 7.02 10.84 -6.21
C ALA A 129 7.24 9.33 -6.32
N ALA A 130 6.84 8.56 -5.30
CA ALA A 130 6.94 7.11 -5.31
C ALA A 130 6.03 6.47 -6.37
N ILE A 131 4.80 6.97 -6.54
CA ILE A 131 3.88 6.48 -7.58
C ILE A 131 4.42 6.82 -8.98
N GLU A 132 4.94 8.04 -9.17
CA GLU A 132 5.54 8.47 -10.43
C GLU A 132 6.75 7.59 -10.80
N GLU A 133 7.62 7.27 -9.84
CA GLU A 133 8.74 6.33 -10.03
C GLU A 133 8.23 4.92 -10.38
N TYR A 134 7.24 4.40 -9.64
CA TYR A 134 6.67 3.07 -9.90
C TYR A 134 6.11 2.95 -11.32
N CYS A 135 5.37 3.96 -11.77
CA CYS A 135 4.78 3.97 -13.11
C CYS A 135 5.83 4.16 -14.21
N ALA A 136 6.93 4.86 -13.93
CA ALA A 136 7.99 5.12 -14.89
C ALA A 136 8.95 3.94 -15.09
N SER A 137 9.12 3.08 -14.08
CA SER A 137 10.08 1.97 -14.14
C SER A 137 9.62 0.80 -15.03
N ASP A 138 8.31 0.58 -15.17
CA ASP A 138 7.69 -0.57 -15.86
C ASP A 138 8.23 -1.94 -15.40
N THR A 139 8.86 -2.01 -14.22
CA THR A 139 9.39 -3.25 -13.63
C THR A 139 8.43 -3.87 -12.62
N GLY A 140 7.55 -3.06 -12.03
CA GLY A 140 6.73 -3.46 -10.88
C GLY A 140 7.53 -3.57 -9.57
N GLU A 141 8.81 -3.19 -9.56
CA GLU A 141 9.61 -3.14 -8.35
C GLU A 141 9.16 -2.02 -7.41
N ARG A 142 9.54 -2.13 -6.13
CA ARG A 142 9.29 -1.09 -5.14
C ARG A 142 10.01 0.21 -5.53
N PRO A 143 9.34 1.38 -5.47
CA PRO A 143 9.99 2.68 -5.57
C PRO A 143 11.16 2.83 -4.61
N THR A 144 12.27 3.38 -5.08
CA THR A 144 13.51 3.55 -4.31
C THR A 144 13.60 4.91 -3.64
N CYS A 145 12.77 5.89 -4.04
CA CYS A 145 12.75 7.22 -3.44
C CYS A 145 12.17 7.29 -2.02
N ILE A 146 11.67 6.17 -1.47
CA ILE A 146 11.17 6.04 -0.10
C ILE A 146 11.70 4.78 0.58
N GLY A 147 11.65 4.77 1.91
CA GLY A 147 11.93 3.57 2.70
C GLY A 147 10.76 2.59 2.68
N TRP A 148 11.07 1.32 2.98
CA TRP A 148 10.09 0.25 3.08
C TRP A 148 10.36 -0.63 4.30
N VAL A 149 9.30 -1.09 4.95
CA VAL A 149 9.33 -2.09 6.01
C VAL A 149 8.44 -3.29 5.64
N THR A 150 8.74 -4.48 6.15
CA THR A 150 7.81 -5.60 6.02
C THR A 150 6.58 -5.39 6.92
N GLY A 151 5.43 -5.86 6.46
CA GLY A 151 4.19 -5.70 7.22
C GLY A 151 3.07 -6.62 6.73
N GLU A 152 1.86 -6.30 7.15
CA GLU A 152 0.65 -7.03 6.83
C GLU A 152 -0.34 -6.16 6.04
N PHE A 153 -1.33 -6.81 5.42
CA PHE A 153 -2.33 -6.14 4.58
C PHE A 153 -3.17 -5.09 5.31
N ASP A 154 -3.36 -5.29 6.61
CA ASP A 154 -4.08 -4.40 7.54
C ASP A 154 -3.26 -3.17 7.97
N GLY A 155 -2.05 -3.00 7.45
CA GLY A 155 -1.18 -1.87 7.76
C GLY A 155 -0.34 -2.03 9.02
N ALA A 156 -0.37 -3.20 9.67
CA ALA A 156 0.55 -3.51 10.76
C ALA A 156 1.98 -3.68 10.25
N ARG A 157 2.94 -3.06 10.92
CA ARG A 157 4.36 -3.18 10.60
C ARG A 157 4.99 -4.31 11.41
N HIS A 158 5.90 -5.09 10.82
CA HIS A 158 6.60 -6.16 11.54
C HIS A 158 7.66 -5.66 12.53
N ASP A 159 8.08 -4.40 12.43
CA ASP A 159 8.90 -3.72 13.45
C ASP A 159 8.05 -2.91 14.45
N GLY A 160 6.74 -2.92 14.25
CA GLY A 160 5.78 -2.09 14.97
C GLY A 160 5.27 -2.70 16.27
N PRO A 161 4.63 -1.89 17.12
CA PRO A 161 4.06 -2.34 18.38
C PRO A 161 2.94 -3.38 18.19
N ARG A 162 2.17 -3.34 17.08
CA ARG A 162 1.11 -4.33 16.82
C ARG A 162 1.68 -5.74 16.60
N PHE A 163 2.76 -5.85 15.84
CA PHE A 163 3.42 -7.13 15.59
C PHE A 163 4.08 -7.69 16.84
N ASN A 164 4.71 -6.84 17.67
CA ASN A 164 5.28 -7.28 18.94
C ASN A 164 4.21 -7.84 19.89
N GLN A 165 3.04 -7.20 19.97
CA GLN A 165 1.91 -7.71 20.75
C GLN A 165 1.40 -9.05 20.22
N TRP A 166 1.36 -9.23 18.89
CA TRP A 166 1.02 -10.52 18.29
C TRP A 166 2.03 -11.62 18.64
N LEU A 167 3.34 -11.31 18.59
CA LEU A 167 4.38 -12.25 19.02
C LEU A 167 4.26 -12.63 20.50
N ASP A 168 3.92 -11.67 21.37
CA ASP A 168 3.74 -11.90 22.80
C ASP A 168 2.47 -12.74 23.10
N ALA A 169 1.41 -12.57 22.29
CA ALA A 169 0.16 -13.32 22.43
C ALA A 169 0.26 -14.78 21.96
N PHE A 170 1.26 -15.13 21.14
CA PHE A 170 1.48 -16.48 20.63
C PHE A 170 2.90 -16.99 20.95
N PRO A 171 3.15 -17.47 22.18
CA PRO A 171 4.45 -18.01 22.56
C PRO A 171 4.87 -19.19 21.68
N ARG A 172 6.17 -19.30 21.41
CA ARG A 172 6.82 -20.26 20.49
C ARG A 172 6.52 -21.76 20.73
N GLU A 173 5.81 -22.13 21.79
CA GLU A 173 5.57 -23.52 22.21
C GLU A 173 4.53 -24.28 21.36
N SER A 174 3.79 -23.60 20.47
CA SER A 174 2.83 -24.24 19.56
C SER A 174 3.42 -24.75 18.24
N ARG A 175 4.72 -24.52 17.99
CA ARG A 175 5.45 -25.11 16.83
C ARG A 175 6.06 -26.47 17.20
N ARG A 176 5.24 -27.48 17.49
CA ARG A 176 5.71 -28.87 17.42
C ARG A 176 5.64 -29.34 15.97
N SER A 177 6.81 -29.66 15.41
CA SER A 177 6.94 -30.34 14.12
C SER A 177 6.10 -31.62 14.10
N PRO A 178 5.42 -31.95 12.99
CA PRO A 178 4.86 -33.28 12.83
C PRO A 178 6.02 -34.27 12.73
N SER A 179 6.06 -35.20 13.68
CA SER A 179 6.92 -36.38 13.71
C SER A 179 6.56 -37.37 12.62
#